data_AF-A0A919I0G3-F1
#
_entry.id   AF-A0A919I0G3-F1
#
_cell.length_a   1.000
_cell.length_b   1.000
_cell.length_c   1.000
_cell.angle_alpha   90.00
_cell.angle_beta   90.00
_cell.angle_gamma   90.00
#
_symmetry.space_group_name_H-M   'P 1'
#
loop_
_entity.id
_entity.type
_entity.pdbx_description
1 polymer ?
#
loop_
_entity_poly.entity_id
_entity_poly.type
_entity_poly.pdbx_seq_one_letter_code
_entity_poly.pdbx_strand_id
1 'polypeptide(L)'
;MKSTSFSLAAQHLIYSTKVTLYALVDGLQYERYFGEGLSVPQPAAMPLFDTWPDSRIAFAGPWIIQMSCAMDISEKLCHLETALPSVSWILSSSALTEQVVHLKNNMNVGLPDGRSALLRFQDPRVQVRLATMLNDLQHQKLTGLMQEWLTRVDGKVWSFKQREFIC
;
A
#
# COMPACT_ATOMS: atom_id res chain seq x y z
N MET A 1 -20.44 -1.12 -1.80
CA MET A 1 -20.00 -2.51 -2.08
C MET A 1 -18.96 -2.88 -1.03
N LYS A 2 -19.00 -4.09 -0.45
CA LYS A 2 -17.97 -4.52 0.50
C LYS A 2 -16.66 -4.76 -0.25
N SER A 3 -15.54 -4.23 0.26
CA SER A 3 -14.20 -4.52 -0.30
C SER A 3 -13.82 -5.95 0.06
N THR A 4 -13.68 -6.81 -0.96
CA THR A 4 -13.30 -8.23 -0.79
C THR A 4 -11.86 -8.35 -0.29
N SER A 5 -10.94 -7.57 -0.85
CA SER A 5 -9.53 -7.49 -0.46
C SER A 5 -9.36 -7.02 0.98
N PHE A 6 -10.12 -6.00 1.43
CA PHE A 6 -10.12 -5.61 2.84
C PHE A 6 -10.65 -6.71 3.75
N SER A 7 -11.76 -7.35 3.36
CA SER A 7 -12.38 -8.42 4.15
C SER A 7 -11.43 -9.61 4.32
N LEU A 8 -10.75 -10.01 3.25
CA LEU A 8 -9.71 -11.05 3.28
C LEU A 8 -8.55 -10.62 4.18
N ALA A 9 -8.04 -9.39 4.03
CA ALA A 9 -6.96 -8.88 4.88
C ALA A 9 -7.34 -8.88 6.36
N ALA A 10 -8.57 -8.46 6.69
CA ALA A 10 -9.09 -8.45 8.05
C ALA A 10 -9.27 -9.85 8.64
N GLN A 11 -9.63 -10.86 7.82
CA GLN A 11 -9.75 -12.25 8.28
C GLN A 11 -8.42 -12.81 8.81
N HIS A 12 -7.28 -12.41 8.27
CA HIS A 12 -5.97 -12.83 8.78
C HIS A 12 -5.73 -12.38 10.24
N LEU A 13 -6.34 -11.28 10.67
CA LEU A 13 -6.23 -10.79 12.05
C LEU A 13 -6.96 -11.68 13.06
N ILE A 14 -7.94 -12.48 12.62
CA ILE A 14 -8.67 -13.43 13.48
C ILE A 14 -7.73 -14.53 13.97
N TYR A 15 -6.74 -14.90 13.16
CA TYR A 15 -5.85 -16.03 13.42
C TYR A 15 -4.52 -15.64 14.07
N SER A 16 -4.22 -14.34 14.21
CA SER A 16 -2.95 -13.88 14.79
C SER A 16 -3.04 -12.48 15.40
N THR A 17 -2.64 -12.36 16.66
CA THR A 17 -2.48 -11.08 17.37
C THR A 17 -1.15 -10.40 17.09
N LYS A 18 -0.24 -11.05 16.35
CA LYS A 18 1.10 -10.54 16.04
C LYS A 18 1.17 -9.81 14.70
N VAL A 19 0.03 -9.60 14.05
CA VAL A 19 -0.06 -9.03 12.71
C VAL A 19 -0.89 -7.76 12.77
N THR A 20 -0.40 -6.74 12.09
CA THR A 20 -1.06 -5.46 11.91
C THR A 20 -1.50 -5.33 10.46
N LEU A 21 -2.71 -4.81 10.26
CA LEU A 21 -3.23 -4.44 8.95
C LEU A 21 -2.89 -2.97 8.67
N TYR A 22 -2.25 -2.75 7.52
CA TYR A 22 -1.95 -1.43 6.99
C TYR A 22 -2.70 -1.20 5.67
N ALA A 23 -3.18 0.01 5.45
CA ALA A 23 -3.61 0.47 4.13
C ALA A 23 -2.47 1.27 3.48
N LEU A 24 -2.10 0.92 2.26
CA LEU A 24 -1.28 1.76 1.39
C LEU A 24 -2.22 2.50 0.43
N VAL A 25 -2.19 3.83 0.48
CA VAL A 25 -3.12 4.72 -0.23
C VAL A 25 -2.36 5.66 -1.15
N ASP A 26 -2.81 5.80 -2.40
CA ASP A 26 -2.37 6.86 -3.32
C ASP A 26 -3.06 8.18 -2.92
N GLY A 27 -2.32 9.08 -2.26
CA GLY A 27 -2.84 10.34 -1.72
C GLY A 27 -3.40 11.27 -2.80
N LEU A 28 -2.83 11.26 -4.01
CA LEU A 28 -3.33 12.06 -5.13
C LEU A 28 -4.70 11.54 -5.60
N GLN A 29 -4.89 10.22 -5.66
CA GLN A 29 -6.19 9.66 -6.01
C GLN A 29 -7.23 9.89 -4.92
N TYR A 30 -6.82 9.81 -3.65
CA TYR A 30 -7.68 10.18 -2.52
C TYR A 30 -8.16 11.63 -2.65
N GLU A 31 -7.24 12.58 -2.86
CA GLU A 31 -7.56 14.00 -3.00
C GLU A 31 -8.50 14.25 -4.18
N ARG A 32 -8.22 13.67 -5.35
CA ARG A 32 -9.07 13.81 -6.54
C ARG A 32 -10.48 13.29 -6.34
N TYR A 33 -10.64 12.22 -5.58
CA TYR A 33 -11.93 11.58 -5.37
C TYR A 33 -12.77 12.28 -4.30
N PHE A 34 -12.15 12.74 -3.20
CA PHE A 34 -12.87 13.36 -2.08
C PHE A 34 -12.82 14.89 -2.06
N GLY A 35 -11.96 15.52 -2.87
CA GLY A 35 -11.77 16.97 -2.88
C GLY A 35 -10.95 17.51 -1.71
N GLU A 36 -10.36 16.62 -0.90
CA GLU A 36 -9.56 16.97 0.28
C GLU A 36 -8.35 16.04 0.41
N GLY A 37 -7.22 16.57 0.88
CA GLY A 37 -6.03 15.77 1.15
C GLY A 37 -6.27 14.76 2.27
N LEU A 38 -5.56 13.62 2.20
CA LEU A 38 -5.60 12.63 3.25
C LEU A 38 -5.04 13.24 4.55
N SER A 39 -5.87 13.30 5.59
CA SER A 39 -5.50 13.78 6.91
C SER A 39 -5.97 12.77 7.94
N VAL A 40 -5.02 11.97 8.45
CA VAL A 40 -5.27 10.95 9.47
C VAL A 40 -4.42 11.30 10.69
N PRO A 41 -4.96 11.20 11.92
CA PRO A 41 -4.22 11.54 13.12
C PRO A 41 -2.91 10.75 13.22
N GLN A 42 -1.81 11.43 13.51
CA GLN A 42 -0.59 10.74 13.93
C GLN A 42 -0.80 10.13 15.32
N PRO A 43 -0.21 8.96 15.62
CA PRO A 43 0.77 8.22 14.81
C PRO A 43 0.15 7.17 13.88
N ALA A 44 -1.15 7.21 13.59
CA ALA A 44 -1.84 6.16 12.83
C ALA A 44 -1.48 6.14 11.33
N ALA A 45 -0.92 7.21 10.78
CA ALA A 45 -0.56 7.29 9.38
C ALA A 45 0.75 8.04 9.14
N MET A 46 1.48 7.64 8.11
CA MET A 46 2.73 8.27 7.69
C MET A 46 2.80 8.38 6.16
N PRO A 47 3.11 9.57 5.61
CA PRO A 47 3.40 9.71 4.19
C PRO A 47 4.77 9.11 3.86
N LEU A 48 4.90 8.54 2.66
CA LEU A 48 6.19 8.06 2.15
C LEU A 48 7.06 9.19 1.58
N PHE A 49 6.48 10.36 1.30
CA PHE A 49 7.19 11.57 0.93
C PHE A 49 7.28 12.54 2.10
N ASP A 50 7.93 12.16 3.20
CA ASP A 50 8.08 13.01 4.40
C ASP A 50 9.43 13.75 4.47
N THR A 51 10.37 13.44 3.57
CA THR A 51 11.69 14.08 3.49
C THR A 51 11.70 15.18 2.45
N TRP A 52 12.39 16.28 2.73
CA TRP A 52 12.62 17.35 1.75
C TRP A 52 13.44 16.80 0.56
N PRO A 53 13.15 17.19 -0.70
CA PRO A 53 12.17 18.20 -1.14
C PRO A 53 10.74 17.69 -1.35
N ASP A 54 10.54 16.38 -1.25
CA ASP A 54 9.27 15.68 -1.56
C ASP A 54 8.19 15.95 -0.51
N SER A 55 8.58 16.35 0.70
CA SER A 55 7.65 16.73 1.78
C SER A 55 6.64 17.82 1.40
N ARG A 56 6.94 18.64 0.40
CA ARG A 56 6.01 19.65 -0.15
C ARG A 56 4.80 19.04 -0.85
N ILE A 57 4.92 17.81 -1.34
CA ILE A 57 3.87 17.06 -2.03
C ILE A 57 3.41 15.83 -1.23
N ALA A 58 3.75 15.77 0.06
CA ALA A 58 3.44 14.64 0.94
C ALA A 58 1.96 14.24 0.92
N PHE A 59 1.07 15.23 0.91
CA PHE A 59 -0.38 15.03 0.88
C PHE A 59 -0.86 14.25 -0.36
N ALA A 60 -0.19 14.44 -1.50
CA ALA A 60 -0.48 13.77 -2.76
C ALA A 60 0.37 12.50 -2.97
N GLY A 61 1.38 12.28 -2.13
CA GLY A 61 2.21 11.09 -2.16
C GLY A 61 1.51 9.83 -1.65
N PRO A 62 2.19 8.68 -1.65
CA PRO A 62 1.66 7.48 -1.02
C PRO A 62 1.65 7.61 0.50
N TRP A 63 0.61 7.10 1.16
CA TRP A 63 0.49 7.03 2.61
C TRP A 63 0.36 5.60 3.07
N ILE A 64 0.95 5.27 4.21
CA ILE A 64 0.68 4.03 4.93
C ILE A 64 -0.08 4.35 6.21
N ILE A 65 -1.18 3.64 6.44
CA ILE A 65 -2.12 3.86 7.54
C ILE A 65 -2.28 2.57 8.31
N GLN A 66 -2.02 2.60 9.62
CA GLN A 66 -2.28 1.49 10.52
C GLN A 66 -3.78 1.42 10.85
N MET A 67 -4.47 0.40 10.35
CA MET A 67 -5.92 0.32 10.41
C MET A 67 -6.46 0.14 11.82
N SER A 68 -5.70 -0.47 12.74
CA SER A 68 -6.12 -0.60 14.15
C SER A 68 -6.32 0.74 14.87
N CYS A 69 -5.76 1.83 14.34
CA CYS A 69 -5.89 3.18 14.88
C CYS A 69 -6.73 4.13 14.00
N ALA A 70 -7.23 3.64 12.85
CA ALA A 70 -7.90 4.45 11.82
C ALA A 70 -9.10 3.70 11.21
N MET A 71 -9.87 3.01 12.05
CA MET A 71 -11.03 2.24 11.59
C MET A 71 -12.19 3.13 11.12
N ASP A 72 -12.25 4.38 11.57
CA ASP A 72 -13.22 5.40 11.17
C ASP A 72 -13.17 5.73 9.68
N ILE A 73 -11.99 5.68 9.06
CA ILE A 73 -11.82 5.92 7.61
C ILE A 73 -11.93 4.65 6.76
N SER A 74 -12.09 3.47 7.36
CA SER A 74 -12.05 2.19 6.64
C SER A 74 -13.07 2.09 5.51
N GLU A 75 -14.31 2.53 5.75
CA GLU A 75 -15.37 2.56 4.74
C GLU A 75 -15.02 3.51 3.58
N LYS A 76 -14.45 4.67 3.90
CA LYS A 76 -13.98 5.65 2.91
C LYS A 76 -12.89 5.05 2.01
N LEU A 77 -11.93 4.33 2.59
CA LEU A 77 -10.88 3.63 1.85
C LEU A 77 -11.45 2.49 0.99
N CYS A 78 -12.43 1.73 1.48
CA CYS A 78 -13.09 0.68 0.70
C CYS A 78 -13.87 1.25 -0.50
N HIS A 79 -14.52 2.40 -0.33
CA HIS A 79 -15.16 3.13 -1.42
C HIS A 79 -14.14 3.63 -2.44
N LEU A 80 -13.03 4.20 -1.96
CA LEU A 80 -11.96 4.68 -2.82
C LEU A 80 -11.34 3.53 -3.64
N GLU A 81 -11.06 2.38 -3.03
CA GLU A 81 -10.55 1.18 -3.72
C GLU A 81 -11.49 0.71 -4.84
N THR A 82 -12.80 0.78 -4.60
CA THR A 82 -13.81 0.37 -5.59
C THR A 82 -13.89 1.34 -6.75
N ALA A 83 -13.67 2.62 -6.51
CA ALA A 83 -13.75 3.66 -7.52
C ALA A 83 -12.46 3.83 -8.34
N LEU A 84 -11.29 3.69 -7.69
CA LEU A 84 -9.99 4.01 -8.26
C LEU A 84 -8.91 3.00 -7.83
N PRO A 85 -7.94 2.67 -8.72
CA PRO A 85 -6.78 1.86 -8.37
C PRO A 85 -5.84 2.67 -7.47
N SER A 86 -6.12 2.66 -6.17
CA SER A 86 -5.54 3.64 -5.24
C SER A 86 -5.35 3.12 -3.81
N VAL A 87 -5.85 1.93 -3.49
CA VAL A 87 -5.72 1.33 -2.15
C VAL A 87 -5.24 -0.10 -2.28
N SER A 88 -4.33 -0.49 -1.39
CA SER A 88 -3.94 -1.88 -1.16
C SER A 88 -3.75 -2.13 0.33
N TRP A 89 -3.80 -3.39 0.73
CA TRP A 89 -3.82 -3.83 2.12
C TRP A 89 -2.59 -4.67 2.40
N ILE A 90 -1.81 -4.30 3.41
CA ILE A 90 -0.57 -4.96 3.79
C ILE A 90 -0.73 -5.57 5.17
N LEU A 91 -0.42 -6.85 5.30
CA LEU A 91 -0.34 -7.55 6.58
C LEU A 91 1.13 -7.71 6.95
N SER A 92 1.49 -7.24 8.13
CA SER A 92 2.87 -7.34 8.63
C SER A 92 2.93 -7.37 10.15
N SER A 93 3.95 -8.03 10.68
CA SER A 93 4.32 -7.97 12.10
C SER A 93 5.28 -6.82 12.44
N SER A 94 5.81 -6.11 11.45
CA SER A 94 6.69 -4.96 11.64
C SER A 94 5.91 -3.72 12.04
N ALA A 95 6.58 -2.79 12.73
CA ALA A 95 6.00 -1.52 13.13
C ALA A 95 5.77 -0.59 11.91
N LEU A 96 4.86 0.38 12.04
CA LEU A 96 4.55 1.35 10.98
C LEU A 96 5.81 2.06 10.45
N THR A 97 6.70 2.49 11.35
CA THR A 97 7.95 3.18 10.99
C THR A 97 8.89 2.29 10.18
N GLU A 98 9.01 1.01 10.54
CA GLU A 98 9.80 0.03 9.79
C GLU A 98 9.22 -0.19 8.39
N GLN A 99 7.90 -0.28 8.27
CA GLN A 99 7.20 -0.38 6.99
C GLN A 99 7.46 0.83 6.09
N VAL A 100 7.37 2.05 6.65
CA VAL A 100 7.67 3.29 5.92
C VAL A 100 9.10 3.27 5.37
N VAL A 101 10.08 2.95 6.21
CA VAL A 101 11.49 2.90 5.81
C VAL A 101 11.70 1.86 4.71
N HIS A 102 11.13 0.67 4.88
CA HIS A 102 11.23 -0.41 3.91
C HIS A 102 10.63 -0.06 2.55
N LEU A 103 9.42 0.51 2.54
CA LEU A 103 8.74 0.94 1.31
C LEU A 103 9.51 2.06 0.61
N LYS A 104 10.02 3.06 1.35
CA LYS A 104 10.87 4.13 0.79
C LYS A 104 12.13 3.58 0.13
N ASN A 105 12.81 2.63 0.78
CA ASN A 105 14.02 2.00 0.25
C ASN A 105 13.78 1.20 -1.04
N ASN A 106 12.56 0.74 -1.27
CA ASN A 106 12.17 0.04 -2.49
C ASN A 106 11.47 0.94 -3.53
N MET A 107 11.20 2.21 -3.19
CA MET A 107 10.54 3.15 -4.09
C MET A 107 11.50 3.78 -5.09
N ASN A 108 12.74 4.09 -4.68
CA ASN A 108 13.76 4.62 -5.56
C ASN A 108 14.51 3.47 -6.23
N VAL A 109 14.31 3.29 -7.54
CA VAL A 109 14.96 2.23 -8.32
C VAL A 109 16.00 2.82 -9.28
N GLY A 110 17.17 2.19 -9.35
CA GLY A 110 18.20 2.51 -10.33
C GLY A 110 17.91 1.83 -11.67
N LEU A 111 18.03 2.58 -12.75
CA LEU A 111 17.94 2.09 -14.13
C LEU A 111 19.33 1.73 -14.67
N PRO A 112 19.44 0.85 -15.69
CA PRO A 112 20.73 0.44 -16.26
C PRO A 112 21.60 1.58 -16.80
N ASP A 113 20.98 2.72 -17.14
CA ASP A 113 21.66 3.92 -17.64
C ASP A 113 22.12 4.87 -16.52
N GLY A 114 22.00 4.46 -15.26
CA GLY A 114 22.40 5.24 -14.09
C GLY A 114 21.37 6.28 -13.63
N ARG A 115 20.21 6.39 -14.29
CA ARG A 115 19.11 7.25 -13.81
C ARG A 115 18.34 6.57 -12.68
N SER A 116 17.68 7.40 -11.87
CA SER A 116 16.73 6.92 -10.86
C SER A 116 15.30 7.07 -11.37
N ALA A 117 14.46 6.09 -11.05
CA ALA A 117 13.02 6.15 -11.26
C ALA A 117 12.27 5.88 -9.96
N LEU A 118 11.04 6.39 -9.89
CA LEU A 118 10.16 6.18 -8.76
C LEU A 118 9.18 5.03 -9.07
N LEU A 119 9.27 3.95 -8.31
CA LEU A 119 8.41 2.80 -8.44
C LEU A 119 7.05 3.08 -7.80
N ARG A 120 6.01 3.15 -8.63
CA ARG A 120 4.63 3.45 -8.21
C ARG A 120 3.87 2.21 -7.74
N PHE A 121 4.40 1.48 -6.75
CA PHE A 121 3.73 0.28 -6.22
C PHE A 121 2.40 0.56 -5.50
N GLN A 122 2.11 1.82 -5.15
CA GLN A 122 0.81 2.24 -4.62
C GLN A 122 -0.32 2.19 -5.66
N ASP A 123 0.00 2.12 -6.96
CA ASP A 123 -0.99 1.85 -8.02
C ASP A 123 -1.15 0.32 -8.16
N PRO A 124 -2.32 -0.25 -7.79
CA PRO A 124 -2.61 -1.68 -7.90
C PRO A 124 -2.30 -2.30 -9.28
N ARG A 125 -2.49 -1.53 -10.36
CA ARG A 125 -2.29 -2.03 -11.73
C ARG A 125 -0.81 -2.25 -12.03
N VAL A 126 0.07 -1.50 -11.37
CA VAL A 126 1.53 -1.67 -11.49
C VAL A 126 1.96 -2.98 -10.83
N GLN A 127 1.31 -3.39 -9.74
CA GLN A 127 1.72 -4.57 -8.96
C GLN A 127 1.67 -5.87 -9.77
N VAL A 128 0.63 -6.08 -10.58
CA VAL A 128 0.51 -7.30 -11.41
C VAL A 128 1.66 -7.39 -12.41
N ARG A 129 1.94 -6.31 -13.13
CA ARG A 129 3.03 -6.27 -14.11
C ARG A 129 4.41 -6.32 -13.44
N LEU A 130 4.54 -5.69 -12.28
CA LEU A 130 5.78 -5.69 -11.51
C LEU A 130 6.11 -7.11 -11.02
N ALA A 131 5.12 -7.87 -10.57
CA ALA A 131 5.33 -9.24 -10.11
C ALA A 131 5.92 -10.16 -11.18
N THR A 132 5.59 -9.95 -12.45
CA THR A 132 6.15 -10.73 -13.57
C THR A 132 7.54 -10.26 -14.00
N MET A 133 7.94 -9.04 -13.62
CA MET A 133 9.24 -8.45 -14.00
C MET A 133 10.32 -8.69 -12.95
N LEU A 134 9.95 -8.74 -11.66
CA LEU A 134 10.91 -8.94 -10.58
C LEU A 134 11.34 -10.41 -10.54
N ASN A 135 12.65 -10.65 -10.45
CA ASN A 135 13.14 -11.96 -10.04
C ASN A 135 12.83 -12.21 -8.55
N ASP A 136 13.03 -13.45 -8.09
CA ASP A 136 12.64 -13.85 -6.73
C ASP A 136 13.37 -13.05 -5.65
N LEU A 137 14.65 -12.73 -5.84
CA LEU A 137 15.40 -11.92 -4.88
C LEU A 137 14.88 -10.48 -4.81
N GLN A 138 14.55 -9.87 -5.95
CA GLN A 138 13.99 -8.52 -6.01
C GLN A 138 12.59 -8.46 -5.39
N HIS A 139 11.77 -9.48 -5.65
CA HIS A 139 10.44 -9.57 -5.07
C HIS A 139 10.48 -9.87 -3.58
N GLN A 140 11.38 -10.73 -3.11
CA GLN A 140 11.62 -10.95 -1.69
C GLN A 140 12.13 -9.66 -1.02
N LYS A 141 13.01 -8.89 -1.68
CA LYS A 141 13.47 -7.59 -1.18
C LYS A 141 12.31 -6.60 -1.02
N LEU A 142 11.36 -6.57 -1.95
CA LEU A 142 10.21 -5.68 -1.88
C LEU A 142 9.16 -6.18 -0.87
N THR A 143 8.90 -7.49 -0.80
CA THR A 143 7.81 -8.07 0.02
C THR A 143 8.27 -8.66 1.36
N GLY A 144 9.54 -8.51 1.71
CA GLY A 144 10.18 -9.24 2.81
C GLY A 144 9.61 -8.97 4.19
N LEU A 145 9.10 -7.75 4.43
CA LEU A 145 8.44 -7.41 5.69
C LEU A 145 6.94 -7.71 5.68
N MET A 146 6.38 -8.19 4.57
CA MET A 146 4.95 -8.42 4.41
C MET A 146 4.66 -9.92 4.49
N GLN A 147 3.69 -10.27 5.33
CA GLN A 147 3.08 -11.60 5.33
C GLN A 147 2.12 -11.74 4.16
N GLU A 148 1.43 -10.64 3.83
CA GLU A 148 0.53 -10.58 2.68
C GLU A 148 0.40 -9.12 2.20
N TRP A 149 0.14 -8.94 0.91
CA TRP A 149 -0.14 -7.66 0.27
C TRP A 149 -1.25 -7.85 -0.77
N LEU A 150 -2.47 -7.48 -0.37
CA LEU A 150 -3.68 -7.65 -1.18
C LEU A 150 -4.06 -6.36 -1.88
N THR A 151 -4.51 -6.47 -3.12
CA THR A 151 -5.09 -5.35 -3.85
C THR A 151 -6.22 -5.82 -4.74
N ARG A 152 -7.02 -4.88 -5.25
CA ARG A 152 -8.10 -5.16 -6.19
C ARG A 152 -7.70 -4.73 -7.60
N VAL A 153 -7.76 -5.66 -8.55
CA VAL A 153 -7.48 -5.42 -9.97
C VAL A 153 -8.59 -6.07 -10.79
N ASP A 154 -9.23 -5.29 -11.66
CA ASP A 154 -10.33 -5.74 -12.54
C ASP A 154 -11.43 -6.52 -11.81
N GLY A 155 -11.78 -6.06 -10.60
CA GLY A 155 -12.82 -6.68 -9.77
C GLY A 155 -12.38 -7.92 -8.98
N LYS A 156 -11.16 -8.44 -9.22
CA LYS A 156 -10.59 -9.59 -8.52
C LYS A 156 -9.58 -9.15 -7.48
N VAL A 157 -9.32 -10.02 -6.50
CA VAL A 157 -8.27 -9.78 -5.51
C VAL A 157 -6.95 -10.36 -6.04
N TRP A 158 -5.87 -9.61 -5.92
CA TRP A 158 -4.52 -10.02 -6.27
C TRP A 158 -3.65 -10.01 -5.02
N SER A 159 -2.93 -11.09 -4.77
CA SER A 159 -1.84 -11.12 -3.80
C SER A 159 -0.53 -10.78 -4.51
N PHE A 160 0.03 -9.63 -4.18
CA PHE A 160 1.37 -9.28 -4.64
C PHE A 160 2.44 -10.11 -3.93
N LYS A 161 2.18 -10.60 -2.71
CA LYS A 161 3.10 -11.49 -1.99
C LYS A 161 3.22 -12.86 -2.63
N GLN A 162 2.10 -13.47 -3.02
CA GLN A 162 2.06 -14.80 -3.63
C GLN A 162 2.18 -14.76 -5.16
N ARG A 163 2.03 -13.57 -5.76
CA ARG A 163 2.02 -13.34 -7.22
C ARG A 163 0.88 -14.10 -7.93
N GLU A 164 -0.30 -14.09 -7.33
CA GLU A 164 -1.48 -14.76 -7.89
C GLU A 164 -2.80 -14.02 -7.59
N PHE A 165 -3.84 -14.31 -8.39
CA PHE A 165 -5.19 -13.86 -8.11
C PHE A 165 -5.84 -14.77 -7.06
N ILE A 166 -6.49 -14.16 -6.07
CA ILE A 166 -7.28 -14.83 -5.04
C ILE A 166 -8.75 -14.76 -5.45
N CYS A 167 -9.42 -15.91 -5.34
CA CYS A 167 -10.80 -16.17 -5.77
C CYS A 167 -11.83 -15.15 -5.28
#